data_AF-A0A1S2NGZ7-F1
#
_entry.id   AF-A0A1S2NGZ7-F1
#
_cell.length_a   1.000
_cell.length_b   1.000
_cell.length_c   1.000
_cell.angle_alpha   90.00
_cell.angle_beta   90.00
_cell.angle_gamma   90.00
#
_symmetry.space_group_name_H-M   'P 1'
#
loop_
_entity.id
_entity.type
_entity.pdbx_description
1 polymer ?
#
loop_
_entity_poly.entity_id
_entity_poly.type
_entity_poly.pdbx_seq_one_letter_code
_entity_poly.pdbx_strand_id
1 'polypeptide(L)'
;MKTSLIDGKKPAHFDKHIIGNILLDVAPLDEVREEPMLIGVRNEAGEIYRLIGATKLNSYMNAVEELLDLGLVDELENLEEQKEGCDAIFGEE
;
A
#
# COMPACT_ATOMS: atom_id res chain seq x y z
N MET A 1 -6.68 8.22 -5.14
CA MET A 1 -5.73 8.12 -4.00
C MET A 1 -4.33 8.34 -4.56
N LYS A 2 -3.32 8.64 -3.74
CA LYS A 2 -1.96 8.82 -4.26
C LYS A 2 -1.13 7.54 -4.09
N THR A 3 -0.20 7.29 -5.00
CA THR A 3 0.77 6.20 -4.84
C THR A 3 2.15 6.60 -5.34
N SER A 4 3.19 6.00 -4.77
CA SER A 4 4.55 6.08 -5.27
C SER A 4 5.23 4.72 -5.14
N LEU A 5 6.10 4.43 -6.09
CA LEU A 5 7.16 3.44 -5.88
C LEU A 5 8.23 4.06 -4.97
N ILE A 6 8.91 3.23 -4.19
CA ILE A 6 10.05 3.62 -3.36
C ILE A 6 11.33 3.35 -4.15
N ASP A 7 12.15 4.39 -4.32
CA ASP A 7 13.39 4.31 -5.09
C ASP A 7 14.32 3.20 -4.58
N GLY A 8 14.90 2.46 -5.52
CA GLY A 8 15.80 1.34 -5.22
C GLY A 8 15.08 0.06 -4.79
N LYS A 9 13.75 0.05 -4.69
CA LYS A 9 12.96 -1.16 -4.40
C LYS A 9 12.37 -1.74 -5.67
N LYS A 10 12.48 -3.06 -5.83
CA LYS A 10 11.92 -3.74 -6.99
C LYS A 10 10.40 -3.89 -6.80
N PRO A 11 9.58 -3.54 -7.80
CA PRO A 11 8.16 -3.84 -7.75
C PRO A 11 7.87 -5.33 -7.66
N ALA A 12 6.87 -5.69 -6.87
CA ALA A 12 6.38 -7.06 -6.80
C ALA A 12 5.80 -7.52 -8.14
N HIS A 13 5.80 -8.82 -8.41
CA HIS A 13 5.26 -9.35 -9.65
C HIS A 13 3.76 -9.06 -9.85
N PHE A 14 3.02 -8.89 -8.76
CA PHE A 14 1.60 -8.55 -8.73
C PHE A 14 1.30 -7.03 -8.80
N ASP A 15 2.32 -6.16 -8.85
CA ASP A 15 2.14 -4.69 -8.85
C ASP A 15 1.18 -4.19 -9.94
N LYS A 16 1.20 -4.87 -11.09
CA LYS A 16 0.35 -4.54 -12.25
C LYS A 16 -1.14 -4.67 -11.92
N HIS A 17 -1.50 -5.60 -11.03
CA HIS A 17 -2.87 -5.80 -10.59
C HIS A 17 -3.31 -4.69 -9.63
N ILE A 18 -2.41 -4.24 -8.75
CA ILE A 18 -2.66 -3.11 -7.85
C ILE A 18 -2.97 -1.83 -8.65
N ILE A 19 -2.10 -1.49 -9.60
CA ILE A 19 -2.29 -0.30 -10.45
C ILE A 19 -3.50 -0.43 -11.38
N GLY A 20 -3.86 -1.65 -11.76
CA GLY A 20 -4.99 -1.91 -12.65
C GLY A 20 -6.36 -1.87 -11.97
N ASN A 21 -6.44 -2.26 -10.69
CA ASN A 21 -7.71 -2.42 -9.97
C ASN A 21 -8.01 -1.23 -9.03
N ILE A 22 -6.98 -0.57 -8.51
CA ILE A 22 -7.16 0.55 -7.57
C ILE A 22 -7.00 1.88 -8.32
N LEU A 23 -7.93 2.82 -8.11
CA LEU A 23 -7.85 4.17 -8.68
C LEU A 23 -6.75 5.00 -7.98
N LEU A 24 -5.55 4.93 -8.54
CA LEU A 24 -4.33 5.54 -8.01
C LEU A 24 -3.77 6.62 -8.95
N ASP A 25 -3.44 7.77 -8.37
CA ASP A 25 -2.70 8.85 -9.00
C ASP A 25 -1.24 8.75 -8.57
N VAL A 26 -0.30 8.72 -9.53
CA VAL A 26 1.13 8.72 -9.21
C VAL A 26 1.55 10.10 -8.70
N ALA A 27 2.18 10.13 -7.53
CA ALA A 27 2.70 11.35 -6.91
C ALA A 27 4.11 11.12 -6.33
N PRO A 28 4.90 12.17 -6.06
CA PRO A 28 6.17 12.05 -5.35
C PRO A 28 5.99 11.35 -4.00
N LEU A 29 6.96 10.52 -3.61
CA LEU A 29 6.89 9.74 -2.36
C LEU A 29 6.62 10.61 -1.13
N ASP A 30 7.26 11.78 -1.05
CA ASP A 30 7.06 12.70 0.07
C ASP A 30 5.61 13.21 0.13
N GLU A 31 4.96 13.46 -1.01
CA GLU A 31 3.54 13.83 -1.01
C GLU A 31 2.62 12.70 -0.58
N VAL A 32 2.96 11.45 -0.92
CA VAL A 32 2.17 10.28 -0.49
C VAL A 32 2.26 10.12 1.01
N ARG A 33 3.43 10.35 1.61
CA ARG A 33 3.67 10.22 3.07
C ARG A 33 2.93 11.25 3.93
N GLU A 34 2.53 12.37 3.34
CA GLU A 34 1.74 13.40 4.03
C GLU A 34 0.25 13.04 4.11
N GLU A 35 -0.20 11.96 3.44
CA GLU A 35 -1.59 11.52 3.55
C GLU A 35 -1.89 10.93 4.94
N PRO A 36 -3.08 11.14 5.49
CA PRO A 36 -3.42 10.77 6.87
C PRO A 36 -3.55 9.27 7.10
N MET A 37 -3.69 8.47 6.04
CA MET A 37 -3.72 7.02 6.10
C MET A 37 -2.80 6.44 5.01
N LEU A 38 -1.94 5.52 5.40
CA LEU A 38 -0.86 4.98 4.58
C LEU A 38 -0.92 3.45 4.53
N ILE A 39 -0.86 2.91 3.32
CA ILE A 39 -0.78 1.47 3.06
C ILE A 39 0.58 1.18 2.44
N GLY A 40 1.37 0.35 3.10
CA GLY A 40 2.61 -0.21 2.56
C GLY A 40 2.33 -1.50 1.79
N VAL A 41 3.07 -1.73 0.70
CA VAL A 41 3.03 -3.02 -0.02
C VAL A 41 4.42 -3.60 -0.11
N ARG A 42 4.61 -4.83 0.38
CA ARG A 42 5.87 -5.58 0.31
C ARG A 42 6.05 -6.29 -1.02
N ASN A 43 7.31 -6.39 -1.44
CA ASN A 43 7.73 -7.25 -2.53
C ASN A 43 8.21 -8.61 -2.00
N GLU A 44 8.67 -9.47 -2.90
CA GLU A 44 9.17 -10.82 -2.58
C GLU A 44 10.48 -10.80 -1.75
N ALA A 45 11.12 -9.65 -1.62
CA ALA A 45 12.29 -9.46 -0.74
C ALA A 45 11.88 -9.01 0.67
N GLY A 46 10.58 -8.88 0.95
CA GLY A 46 10.07 -8.37 2.23
C GLY A 46 10.23 -6.86 2.38
N GLU A 47 10.50 -6.13 1.30
CA GLU A 47 10.70 -4.68 1.32
C GLU A 47 9.41 -3.96 0.92
N ILE A 48 9.01 -2.93 1.67
CA ILE A 48 7.97 -2.02 1.21
C ILE A 48 8.49 -1.33 -0.05
N TYR A 49 7.88 -1.62 -1.19
CA TYR A 49 8.28 -1.09 -2.50
C TYR A 49 7.30 -0.05 -3.03
N ARG A 50 6.05 -0.07 -2.56
CA ARG A 50 5.00 0.86 -2.92
C ARG A 50 4.34 1.39 -1.66
N LEU A 51 4.06 2.69 -1.68
CA LEU A 51 3.24 3.37 -0.70
C LEU A 51 1.95 3.84 -1.39
N ILE A 52 0.81 3.66 -0.74
CA ILE A 52 -0.48 4.19 -1.15
C ILE A 52 -0.99 5.08 -0.02
N GLY A 53 -1.32 6.33 -0.35
CA GLY A 53 -1.83 7.33 0.58
C GLY A 53 -3.28 7.67 0.29
N ALA A 54 -4.10 7.69 1.33
CA ALA A 54 -5.53 7.97 1.26
C ALA A 54 -5.94 9.10 2.20
N THR A 55 -6.61 10.12 1.65
CA THR A 55 -7.14 11.25 2.44
C THR A 55 -8.43 10.91 3.20
N LYS A 56 -9.21 9.94 2.69
CA LYS A 56 -10.55 9.61 3.20
C LYS A 56 -10.65 8.13 3.57
N LEU A 57 -11.31 7.84 4.70
CA LEU A 57 -11.47 6.47 5.21
C LEU A 57 -12.13 5.53 4.19
N ASN A 58 -13.17 5.99 3.47
CA ASN A 58 -13.82 5.14 2.46
C ASN A 58 -12.87 4.70 1.34
N SER A 59 -11.99 5.60 0.89
CA SER A 59 -11.00 5.27 -0.15
C SER A 59 -9.95 4.31 0.39
N TYR A 60 -9.51 4.52 1.64
CA TYR A 60 -8.62 3.60 2.33
C TYR A 60 -9.23 2.19 2.44
N MET A 61 -10.47 2.07 2.93
CA MET A 61 -11.15 0.79 3.08
C MET A 61 -11.34 0.08 1.72
N ASN A 62 -11.65 0.82 0.64
CA ASN A 62 -11.71 0.22 -0.69
C ASN A 62 -10.35 -0.33 -1.13
N ALA A 63 -9.24 0.38 -0.88
CA ALA A 63 -7.92 -0.12 -1.21
C ALA A 63 -7.56 -1.38 -0.41
N VAL A 64 -7.90 -1.42 0.88
CA VAL A 64 -7.74 -2.60 1.75
C VAL A 64 -8.51 -3.80 1.19
N GLU A 65 -9.79 -3.62 0.88
CA GLU A 65 -10.63 -4.68 0.31
C GLU A 65 -10.07 -5.20 -1.03
N GLU A 66 -9.66 -4.31 -1.94
CA GLU A 66 -9.08 -4.70 -3.22
C GLU A 66 -7.74 -5.46 -3.04
N LEU A 67 -6.91 -5.10 -2.06
CA LEU A 67 -5.66 -5.81 -1.78
C LEU A 67 -5.91 -7.21 -1.19
N LEU A 68 -6.93 -7.34 -0.34
CA LEU A 68 -7.39 -8.65 0.16
C LEU A 68 -7.97 -9.51 -0.97
N ASP A 69 -8.76 -8.93 -1.88
CA ASP A 69 -9.32 -9.63 -3.04
C ASP A 69 -8.24 -10.07 -4.05
N LEU A 70 -7.11 -9.37 -4.08
CA LEU A 70 -5.91 -9.80 -4.80
C LEU A 70 -5.17 -10.99 -4.14
N GLY A 71 -5.59 -11.38 -2.92
CA GLY A 71 -4.99 -12.47 -2.16
C GLY A 71 -3.79 -12.06 -1.31
N LEU A 72 -3.57 -10.76 -1.08
CA LEU A 72 -2.52 -10.27 -0.18
C LEU A 72 -3.01 -10.31 1.27
N VAL A 73 -2.07 -10.46 2.19
CA VAL A 73 -2.32 -10.52 3.64
C VAL A 73 -1.90 -9.20 4.28
N ASP A 74 -2.76 -8.65 5.15
CA ASP A 74 -2.41 -7.51 5.98
C ASP A 74 -1.64 -7.97 7.24
N GLU A 75 -0.37 -7.61 7.32
CA GLU A 75 0.50 -7.90 8.47
C GLU A 75 0.03 -7.21 9.76
N LEU A 76 -0.75 -6.13 9.64
CA LEU A 76 -1.15 -5.30 10.77
C LEU A 76 -2.60 -5.51 11.20
N GLU A 77 -3.38 -6.38 10.55
CA GLU A 77 -4.82 -6.56 10.82
C GLU A 77 -5.14 -6.80 12.31
N ASN A 78 -4.25 -7.50 13.01
CA ASN A 78 -4.40 -7.85 14.43
C ASN A 78 -3.54 -7.00 15.37
N LEU A 79 -2.98 -5.90 14.88
CA LEU A 79 -2.13 -4.99 15.64
C LEU A 79 -2.84 -3.64 15.80
N GLU A 80 -2.80 -3.07 17.01
CA GLU A 80 -3.39 -1.75 17.29
C GLU A 80 -2.43 -0.59 16.97
N GLU A 81 -1.20 -0.88 16.51
CA GLU A 81 -0.15 0.11 16.27
C GLU A 81 0.29 0.15 14.81
N GLN A 82 0.59 1.37 14.33
CA GLN A 82 1.25 1.56 13.04
C GLN A 82 2.65 0.92 13.04
N LYS A 83 3.05 0.38 11.89
CA LYS A 83 4.40 -0.15 11.67
C LYS A 83 5.00 0.51 10.43
N GLU A 84 6.28 0.91 10.51
CA GLU A 84 6.99 1.56 9.39
C GLU A 84 6.27 2.80 8.84
N GLY A 85 5.48 3.48 9.68
CA GLY A 85 4.67 4.64 9.30
C GLY A 85 3.43 4.30 8.47
N CYS A 86 3.01 3.03 8.43
CA CYS A 86 1.82 2.58 7.70
C CYS A 86 0.73 2.12 8.68
N ASP A 87 -0.53 2.34 8.29
CA ASP A 87 -1.74 1.88 8.97
C ASP A 87 -2.09 0.44 8.57
N ALA A 88 -1.67 0.00 7.38
CA ALA A 88 -1.72 -1.39 6.93
C ALA A 88 -0.48 -1.74 6.10
N ILE A 89 -0.06 -2.99 6.13
CA ILE A 89 1.06 -3.48 5.32
C ILE A 89 0.64 -4.78 4.64
N PHE A 90 0.58 -4.77 3.31
CA PHE A 90 0.19 -5.93 2.52
C PHE A 90 1.37 -6.64 1.86
N GLY A 91 1.36 -7.96 1.87
CA GLY A 91 2.32 -8.81 1.16
C GLY A 91 1.71 -10.18 0.83
N GLU A 92 2.47 -11.00 0.11
CA GLU A 92 2.18 -12.44 0.03
C GLU A 92 2.64 -13.14 1.33
N GLU A 93 2.05 -14.30 1.65
CA GLU A 93 2.44 -15.15 2.80
C GLU A 93 3.90 -15.64 2.75
#